data_AF-A0A7Y6II08-F1
#
_entry.id   AF-A0A7Y6II08-F1
#
_cell.length_a   1.000
_cell.length_b   1.000
_cell.length_c   1.000
_cell.angle_alpha   90.00
_cell.angle_beta   90.00
_cell.angle_gamma   90.00
#
_symmetry.space_group_name_H-M   'P 1'
#
loop_
_entity.id
_entity.type
_entity.pdbx_description
1 polymer ?
#
loop_
_entity_poly.entity_id
_entity_poly.type
_entity_poly.pdbx_seq_one_letter_code
_entity_poly.pdbx_strand_id
1 'polypeptide(L)'
;MRRCLTSAIIVLAVAGCGSDVPVTHTARTTPGPVTVHETPYPDLTCGDGNVTLTYVPSGLTRGPAFRRIKSLTRKLHVRGRTWRGSGGGEQLLVGVVCGVRSVETFAGLVSRAGLGAYEGMPALRWRTRGDMRNFMWLERPGVAVYVAATPGLAHEVQDVADGIALNG
;
A
#
# COMPACT_ATOMS: atom_id res chain seq x y z
N MET A 1 11.31 -61.53 1.52
CA MET A 1 11.51 -61.09 0.13
C MET A 1 10.21 -61.23 -0.64
N ARG A 2 9.53 -60.12 -0.97
CA ARG A 2 8.36 -60.12 -1.85
C ARG A 2 8.55 -58.99 -2.85
N ARG A 3 8.73 -59.37 -4.11
CA ARG A 3 8.82 -58.50 -5.28
C ARG A 3 7.41 -58.36 -5.87
N CYS A 4 6.98 -57.12 -6.10
CA CYS A 4 5.98 -56.82 -7.12
C CYS A 4 6.54 -55.63 -7.93
N LEU A 5 7.15 -55.96 -9.06
CA LEU A 5 7.37 -55.02 -10.16
C LEU A 5 6.05 -54.95 -10.93
N THR A 6 5.46 -53.76 -11.01
CA THR A 6 4.32 -53.52 -11.89
C THR A 6 4.71 -52.38 -12.83
N SER A 7 5.14 -52.77 -14.02
CA SER A 7 5.31 -51.86 -15.15
C SER A 7 3.96 -51.29 -15.53
N ALA A 8 3.84 -49.96 -15.53
CA ALA A 8 2.73 -49.26 -16.16
C ALA A 8 3.29 -48.45 -17.34
N ILE A 9 3.01 -48.95 -18.54
CA ILE A 9 3.24 -48.25 -19.81
C ILE A 9 2.19 -47.14 -19.89
N ILE A 10 2.62 -45.88 -19.91
CA ILE A 10 1.74 -44.74 -20.16
C ILE A 10 1.91 -44.33 -21.62
N VAL A 11 0.86 -44.58 -22.39
CA VAL A 11 0.71 -44.21 -23.80
C VAL A 11 0.38 -42.71 -23.87
N LEU A 12 1.17 -41.93 -24.61
CA LEU A 12 0.83 -40.56 -25.00
C LEU A 12 -0.27 -40.60 -26.07
N ALA A 13 -1.45 -40.08 -25.75
CA ALA A 13 -2.47 -39.75 -26.73
C ALA A 13 -2.57 -38.22 -26.84
N VAL A 14 -2.10 -37.67 -27.96
CA VAL A 14 -2.33 -36.27 -28.35
C VAL A 14 -3.65 -36.23 -29.10
N ALA A 15 -4.65 -35.57 -28.52
CA ALA A 15 -5.88 -35.21 -29.22
C ALA A 15 -6.23 -33.78 -28.85
N GLY A 16 -5.94 -32.85 -29.76
CA GLY A 16 -6.57 -31.54 -29.75
C GLY A 16 -7.98 -31.65 -30.30
N CYS A 17 -8.93 -30.96 -29.66
CA CYS A 17 -10.07 -30.36 -30.33
C CYS A 17 -10.63 -29.25 -29.44
N GLY A 18 -10.79 -28.07 -30.04
CA GLY A 18 -11.21 -26.85 -29.37
C GLY A 18 -12.58 -26.99 -28.72
N SER A 19 -12.75 -26.31 -27.61
CA SER A 19 -14.06 -26.00 -27.04
C SER A 19 -14.10 -24.51 -26.83
N ASP A 20 -14.67 -23.83 -27.82
CA ASP A 20 -15.14 -22.45 -27.74
C ASP A 20 -16.32 -22.45 -26.77
N VAL A 21 -16.06 -22.02 -25.54
CA VAL A 21 -17.11 -21.74 -24.55
C VAL A 21 -17.14 -20.23 -24.42
N PRO A 22 -18.27 -19.56 -24.72
CA PRO A 22 -18.37 -18.13 -24.50
C PRO A 22 -18.42 -17.93 -22.98
N VAL A 23 -17.27 -17.60 -22.41
CA VAL A 23 -17.23 -17.00 -21.07
C VAL A 23 -17.92 -15.66 -21.21
N THR A 24 -19.17 -15.63 -20.77
CA THR A 24 -19.88 -14.40 -20.44
C THR A 24 -19.00 -13.64 -19.46
N HIS A 25 -18.17 -12.73 -19.99
CA HIS A 25 -17.58 -11.67 -19.22
C HIS A 25 -18.75 -10.83 -18.72
N THR A 26 -19.31 -11.24 -17.58
CA THR A 26 -19.95 -10.30 -16.69
C THR A 26 -18.85 -9.31 -16.37
N ALA A 27 -18.84 -8.20 -17.11
CA ALA A 27 -17.96 -7.07 -16.88
C ALA A 27 -18.15 -6.69 -15.42
N ARG A 28 -17.21 -7.15 -14.59
CA ARG A 28 -17.05 -6.62 -13.25
C ARG A 28 -16.67 -5.17 -13.54
N THR A 29 -17.59 -4.26 -13.30
CA THR A 29 -17.33 -2.82 -13.36
C THR A 29 -16.29 -2.54 -12.30
N THR A 30 -15.02 -2.73 -12.64
CA THR A 30 -13.90 -2.22 -11.85
C THR A 30 -14.17 -0.72 -11.75
N PRO A 31 -14.39 -0.17 -10.54
CA PRO A 31 -14.47 1.27 -10.40
C PRO A 31 -13.15 1.81 -10.92
N GLY A 32 -13.18 2.47 -12.07
CA GLY A 32 -11.99 3.09 -12.64
C GLY A 32 -11.41 4.09 -11.64
N PRO A 33 -10.11 4.38 -11.73
CA PRO A 33 -9.47 5.37 -10.87
C PRO A 33 -10.23 6.69 -10.99
N VAL A 34 -10.75 7.21 -9.88
CA VAL A 34 -11.21 8.60 -9.85
C VAL A 34 -9.93 9.42 -9.75
N THR A 35 -9.49 9.97 -10.89
CA THR A 35 -8.42 10.96 -10.92
C THR A 35 -8.84 12.11 -10.02
N VAL A 36 -8.26 12.21 -8.84
CA VAL A 36 -8.49 13.35 -7.97
C VAL A 36 -7.68 14.48 -8.58
N HIS A 37 -8.37 15.36 -9.32
CA HIS A 37 -7.75 16.59 -9.81
C HIS A 37 -7.29 17.42 -8.61
N GLU A 38 -5.98 17.38 -8.40
CA GLU A 38 -5.10 18.40 -7.83
C GLU A 38 -5.80 19.52 -7.07
N THR A 39 -5.91 19.32 -5.76
CA THR A 39 -5.44 20.37 -4.86
C THR A 39 -4.24 19.81 -4.13
N PRO A 40 -3.07 20.49 -4.14
CA PRO A 40 -1.99 20.16 -3.22
C PRO A 40 -2.61 20.05 -1.83
N TYR A 41 -2.38 18.95 -1.12
CA TYR A 41 -2.91 18.84 0.22
C TYR A 41 -1.98 19.68 1.11
N PRO A 42 -2.34 20.93 1.49
CA PRO A 42 -1.43 21.81 2.24
C PRO A 42 -1.11 21.25 3.63
N ASP A 43 -1.89 20.24 4.04
CA ASP A 43 -1.73 19.48 5.26
C ASP A 43 -0.68 18.36 5.18
N LEU A 44 -0.04 18.11 4.02
CA LEU A 44 0.94 17.03 3.83
C LEU A 44 2.31 17.58 3.45
N THR A 45 2.89 18.40 4.33
CA THR A 45 4.12 19.14 4.03
C THR A 45 5.20 19.01 5.10
N CYS A 46 6.46 18.87 4.66
CA CYS A 46 7.65 18.91 5.51
C CYS A 46 8.62 19.97 4.97
N GLY A 47 8.61 21.17 5.56
CA GLY A 47 9.32 22.32 4.99
C GLY A 47 8.74 22.68 3.63
N ASP A 48 9.61 22.80 2.62
CA ASP A 48 9.22 23.13 1.23
C ASP A 48 8.73 21.94 0.41
N GLY A 49 8.77 20.72 0.97
CA GLY A 49 8.26 19.52 0.29
C GLY A 49 6.75 19.34 0.50
N ASN A 50 5.99 19.35 -0.59
CA ASN A 50 4.55 19.10 -0.63
C ASN A 50 4.25 17.71 -1.18
N VAL A 51 3.44 16.91 -0.48
CA VAL A 51 2.86 15.68 -1.04
C VAL A 51 1.58 16.00 -1.79
N THR A 52 1.55 15.61 -3.05
CA THR A 52 0.36 15.54 -3.88
C THR A 52 -0.11 14.09 -3.94
N LEU A 53 -1.39 13.89 -3.65
CA LEU A 53 -2.03 12.58 -3.76
C LEU A 53 -2.92 12.60 -5.00
N THR A 54 -2.53 11.87 -6.03
CA THR A 54 -3.23 11.78 -7.32
C THR A 54 -4.22 10.62 -7.37
N TYR A 55 -4.08 9.66 -6.44
CA TYR A 55 -4.96 8.49 -6.32
C TYR A 55 -5.55 8.34 -4.92
N VAL A 56 -6.89 8.19 -4.87
CA VAL A 56 -7.63 7.76 -3.67
C VAL A 56 -8.65 6.71 -4.12
N PRO A 57 -8.71 5.53 -3.49
CA PRO A 57 -9.70 4.52 -3.81
C PRO A 57 -11.12 5.06 -3.73
N SER A 58 -11.97 4.61 -4.67
CA SER A 58 -13.37 5.03 -4.73
C SER A 58 -14.16 4.64 -3.47
N GLY A 59 -15.24 5.36 -3.19
CA GLY A 59 -16.09 5.10 -2.02
C GLY A 59 -15.49 5.54 -0.68
N LEU A 60 -14.32 6.18 -0.69
CA LEU A 60 -13.72 6.79 0.49
C LEU A 60 -14.03 8.29 0.53
N THR A 61 -14.39 8.77 1.71
CA THR A 61 -14.64 10.19 1.99
C THR A 61 -13.51 10.77 2.82
N ARG A 62 -13.14 12.03 2.55
CA ARG A 62 -12.07 12.72 3.29
C ARG A 62 -12.47 12.86 4.76
N GLY A 63 -11.60 12.37 5.64
CA GLY A 63 -11.74 12.41 7.08
C GLY A 63 -10.79 13.42 7.76
N PRO A 64 -10.64 13.30 9.09
CA PRO A 64 -9.85 14.24 9.88
C PRO A 64 -8.35 14.13 9.59
N ALA A 65 -7.64 15.21 9.94
CA ALA A 65 -6.19 15.23 10.01
C ALA A 65 -5.69 14.30 11.11
N PHE A 66 -4.47 13.77 10.96
CA PHE A 66 -3.74 13.19 12.07
C PHE A 66 -2.32 13.76 12.16
N ARG A 67 -1.79 13.82 13.39
CA ARG A 67 -0.47 14.40 13.69
C ARG A 67 0.47 13.42 14.40
N ARG A 68 0.09 12.15 14.47
CA ARG A 68 0.86 11.10 15.15
C ARG A 68 0.59 9.74 14.54
N ILE A 69 1.66 8.97 14.36
CA ILE A 69 1.60 7.53 14.07
C ILE A 69 1.99 6.81 15.37
N LYS A 70 1.08 6.01 15.93
CA LYS A 70 1.26 5.41 17.27
C LYS A 70 2.35 4.33 17.31
N SER A 71 2.64 3.71 16.18
CA SER A 71 3.66 2.65 16.06
C SER A 71 5.09 3.16 16.02
N LEU A 72 5.30 4.48 15.92
CA LEU A 72 6.64 5.06 15.92
C LEU A 72 7.28 4.94 17.31
N THR A 73 8.53 4.47 17.34
CA THR A 73 9.35 4.33 18.55
C THR A 73 9.74 5.69 19.15
N ARG A 74 9.72 6.75 18.33
CA ARG A 74 10.02 8.13 18.72
C ARG A 74 8.92 9.09 18.26
N LYS A 75 8.77 10.20 18.98
CA LYS A 75 7.87 11.28 18.57
C LYS A 75 8.51 12.03 17.40
N LEU A 76 7.89 11.94 16.23
CA LEU A 76 8.24 12.73 15.04
C LEU A 76 7.08 13.64 14.68
N HIS A 77 7.41 14.71 13.94
CA HIS A 77 6.38 15.59 13.39
C HIS A 77 5.70 14.85 12.23
N VAL A 78 4.40 14.62 12.37
CA VAL A 78 3.59 13.96 11.34
C VAL A 78 2.54 14.94 10.88
N ARG A 79 2.34 15.03 9.57
CA ARG A 79 1.16 15.67 9.00
C ARG A 79 0.46 14.68 8.09
N GLY A 80 -0.77 14.34 8.42
CA GLY A 80 -1.48 13.26 7.74
C GLY A 80 -2.97 13.53 7.58
N ARG A 81 -3.58 12.75 6.70
CA ARG A 81 -4.99 12.78 6.37
C ARG A 81 -5.57 11.38 6.37
N THR A 82 -6.80 11.28 6.85
CA THR A 82 -7.57 10.04 6.84
C THR A 82 -8.60 10.10 5.72
N TRP A 83 -8.91 8.97 5.11
CA TRP A 83 -10.13 8.74 4.34
C TRP A 83 -10.87 7.53 4.91
N ARG A 84 -12.21 7.57 4.87
CA ARG A 84 -13.07 6.53 5.45
C ARG A 84 -14.14 6.10 4.46
N GLY A 85 -14.38 4.80 4.39
CA GLY A 85 -15.52 4.25 3.65
C GLY A 85 -16.84 4.60 4.34
N SER A 86 -17.91 4.71 3.55
CA SER A 86 -19.25 5.08 4.05
C SER A 86 -19.78 4.16 5.15
N GLY A 87 -19.35 2.89 5.18
CA GLY A 87 -19.70 1.91 6.22
C GLY A 87 -18.77 1.88 7.43
N GLY A 88 -17.76 2.76 7.52
CA GLY A 88 -16.82 2.86 8.65
C GLY A 88 -15.80 1.72 8.79
N GLY A 89 -15.96 0.62 8.07
CA GLY A 89 -15.06 -0.55 8.11
C GLY A 89 -13.74 -0.34 7.36
N GLU A 90 -13.74 0.48 6.31
CA GLU A 90 -12.54 0.75 5.52
C GLU A 90 -11.94 2.13 5.86
N GLN A 91 -10.63 2.16 6.01
CA GLN A 91 -9.89 3.36 6.37
C GLN A 91 -8.53 3.40 5.67
N LEU A 92 -8.23 4.53 5.04
CA LEU A 92 -6.94 4.87 4.46
C LEU A 92 -6.33 6.04 5.25
N LEU A 93 -5.04 5.95 5.55
CA LEU A 93 -4.25 7.03 6.14
C LEU A 93 -3.08 7.31 5.21
N VAL A 94 -2.88 8.57 4.85
CA VAL A 94 -1.69 9.04 4.13
C VAL A 94 -1.08 10.17 4.94
N GLY A 95 0.24 10.19 5.07
CA GLY A 95 0.93 11.25 5.80
C GLY A 95 2.39 11.38 5.44
N VAL A 96 2.96 12.52 5.84
CA VAL A 96 4.40 12.77 5.84
C VAL A 96 4.94 12.74 7.27
N VAL A 97 6.13 12.19 7.41
CA VAL A 97 6.89 12.12 8.66
C VAL A 97 8.16 12.94 8.48
N CYS A 98 8.25 14.05 9.20
CA CYS A 98 9.37 14.98 9.08
C CYS A 98 10.45 14.69 10.13
N GLY A 99 11.71 14.96 9.75
CA GLY A 99 12.87 14.88 10.65
C GLY A 99 13.58 13.53 10.67
N VAL A 100 13.33 12.65 9.70
CA VAL A 100 14.04 11.37 9.55
C VAL A 100 15.38 11.59 8.84
N ARG A 101 16.44 11.81 9.60
CA ARG A 101 17.72 12.32 9.05
C ARG A 101 18.63 11.26 8.41
N SER A 102 18.43 9.97 8.69
CA SER A 102 19.30 8.91 8.19
C SER A 102 18.54 7.61 7.95
N VAL A 103 19.12 6.73 7.14
CA VAL A 103 18.58 5.40 6.83
C VAL A 103 18.55 4.51 8.08
N GLU A 104 19.57 4.59 8.94
CA GLU A 104 19.64 3.85 10.19
C GLU A 104 18.55 4.31 11.16
N THR A 105 18.36 5.63 11.25
CA THR A 105 17.27 6.22 12.03
C THR A 105 15.93 5.75 11.50
N PHE A 106 15.75 5.73 10.18
CA PHE A 106 14.55 5.24 9.51
C PHE A 106 14.27 3.78 9.84
N ALA A 107 15.26 2.89 9.66
CA ALA A 107 15.13 1.45 9.92
C ALA A 107 14.69 1.14 11.37
N GLY A 108 15.07 2.00 12.33
CA GLY A 108 14.68 1.87 13.75
C GLY A 108 13.36 2.54 14.15
N LEU A 109 12.62 3.17 13.22
CA LEU A 109 11.42 3.95 13.57
C LEU A 109 10.25 3.10 14.05
N VAL A 110 10.17 1.85 13.63
CA VAL A 110 9.07 0.96 13.99
C VAL A 110 9.63 -0.36 14.49
N SER A 111 9.35 -0.68 15.75
CA SER A 111 9.73 -1.97 16.31
C SER A 111 9.05 -3.11 15.57
N ARG A 112 9.82 -4.12 15.16
CA ARG A 112 9.34 -5.32 14.43
C ARG A 112 8.71 -5.02 13.06
N ALA A 113 9.09 -3.92 12.43
CA ALA A 113 8.80 -3.73 11.01
C ALA A 113 9.71 -4.59 10.14
N GLY A 114 9.18 -5.08 9.02
CA GLY A 114 9.99 -5.61 7.94
C GLY A 114 10.64 -4.44 7.19
N LEU A 115 11.95 -4.51 6.99
CA LEU A 115 12.72 -3.56 6.19
C LEU A 115 12.84 -4.09 4.75
N GLY A 116 12.67 -3.21 3.77
CA GLY A 116 12.82 -3.51 2.36
C GLY A 116 13.11 -2.24 1.57
N ALA A 117 12.75 -2.24 0.28
CA ALA A 117 12.90 -1.10 -0.59
C ALA A 117 11.61 -0.81 -1.39
N TYR A 118 11.45 0.45 -1.78
CA TYR A 118 10.40 0.95 -2.68
C TYR A 118 11.05 1.96 -3.62
N GLU A 119 11.01 1.69 -4.93
CA GLU A 119 11.69 2.52 -5.94
C GLU A 119 13.18 2.83 -5.60
N GLY A 120 13.87 1.85 -5.02
CA GLY A 120 15.27 2.00 -4.58
C GLY A 120 15.46 2.71 -3.23
N MET A 121 14.38 3.21 -2.63
CA MET A 121 14.40 3.89 -1.33
C MET A 121 14.12 2.93 -0.17
N PRO A 122 14.73 3.10 1.01
CA PRO A 122 14.44 2.29 2.19
C PRO A 122 12.96 2.34 2.56
N ALA A 123 12.36 1.19 2.83
CA ALA A 123 10.93 1.08 3.15
C ALA A 123 10.67 0.15 4.35
N LEU A 124 9.67 0.51 5.15
CA LEU A 124 9.17 -0.25 6.29
C LEU A 124 7.76 -0.77 6.02
N ARG A 125 7.51 -2.02 6.40
CA ARG A 125 6.20 -2.66 6.36
C ARG A 125 5.88 -3.26 7.71
N TRP A 126 4.69 -2.97 8.26
CA TRP A 126 4.25 -3.57 9.51
C TRP A 126 2.73 -3.64 9.62
N ARG A 127 2.24 -4.35 10.64
CA ARG A 127 0.81 -4.41 11.00
C ARG A 127 0.60 -3.86 12.39
N THR A 128 -0.52 -3.18 12.62
CA THR A 128 -0.95 -2.74 13.95
C THR A 128 -2.13 -3.56 14.45
N ARG A 129 -2.49 -3.39 15.74
CA ARG A 129 -3.74 -3.94 16.28
C ARG A 129 -4.92 -3.39 15.46
N GLY A 130 -5.78 -4.27 14.95
CA GLY A 130 -6.84 -3.95 13.98
C GLY A 130 -6.48 -4.22 12.52
N ASP A 131 -5.44 -5.02 12.25
CA ASP A 131 -5.02 -5.52 10.93
C ASP A 131 -4.72 -4.46 9.87
N MET A 132 -4.57 -3.21 10.29
CA MET A 132 -4.12 -2.14 9.42
C MET A 132 -2.71 -2.45 8.95
N ARG A 133 -2.55 -2.48 7.62
CA ARG A 133 -1.28 -2.67 6.94
C ARG A 133 -0.65 -1.32 6.76
N ASN A 134 0.56 -1.18 7.26
CA ASN A 134 1.28 0.07 7.27
C ASN A 134 2.49 -0.07 6.37
N PHE A 135 2.74 0.97 5.61
CA PHE A 135 3.85 1.10 4.69
C PHE A 135 4.44 2.50 4.86
N MET A 136 5.76 2.59 4.89
CA MET A 136 6.45 3.86 4.95
C MET A 136 7.73 3.74 4.13
N TRP A 137 8.12 4.79 3.39
CA TRP A 137 9.41 4.84 2.74
C TRP A 137 10.10 6.17 3.01
N LEU A 138 11.43 6.15 2.99
CA LEU A 138 12.26 7.33 3.14
C LEU A 138 12.47 7.95 1.76
N GLU A 139 11.68 8.97 1.43
CA GLU A 139 11.81 9.67 0.14
C GLU A 139 13.20 10.31 0.01
N ARG A 140 13.54 11.12 1.01
CA ARG A 140 14.77 11.90 1.03
C ARG A 140 15.16 12.18 2.48
N PRO A 141 16.43 12.53 2.75
CA PRO A 141 16.82 12.94 4.10
C PRO A 141 15.87 14.00 4.66
N GLY A 142 15.25 13.68 5.79
CA GLY A 142 14.30 14.54 6.51
C GLY A 142 12.83 14.30 6.19
N VAL A 143 12.47 13.53 5.15
CA VAL A 143 11.07 13.30 4.73
C VAL A 143 10.83 11.82 4.46
N ALA A 144 9.90 11.22 5.19
CA ALA A 144 9.36 9.90 4.89
C ALA A 144 7.87 10.00 4.60
N VAL A 145 7.37 9.19 3.66
CA VAL A 145 5.95 9.09 3.32
C VAL A 145 5.37 7.86 3.98
N TYR A 146 4.16 7.98 4.51
CA TYR A 146 3.44 6.95 5.23
C TYR A 146 2.08 6.71 4.60
N VAL A 147 1.78 5.44 4.35
CA VAL A 147 0.47 4.95 3.90
C VAL A 147 0.05 3.82 4.84
N ALA A 148 -1.20 3.83 5.28
CA ALA A 148 -1.77 2.70 5.99
C ALA A 148 -3.23 2.47 5.62
N ALA A 149 -3.58 1.20 5.45
CA ALA A 149 -4.91 0.82 5.01
C ALA A 149 -5.44 -0.38 5.79
N THR A 150 -6.75 -0.42 6.00
CA THR A 150 -7.48 -1.60 6.48
C THR A 150 -7.37 -2.76 5.49
N PRO A 151 -7.65 -4.02 5.92
CA PRO A 151 -7.49 -5.19 5.07
C PRO A 151 -8.27 -5.16 3.74
N GLY A 152 -9.48 -4.58 3.71
CA GLY A 152 -10.26 -4.49 2.47
C GLY A 152 -9.63 -3.58 1.42
N LEU A 153 -8.80 -2.63 1.83
CA LEU A 153 -8.00 -1.74 0.99
C LEU A 153 -6.54 -2.18 0.84
N ALA A 154 -6.18 -3.40 1.27
CA ALA A 154 -4.78 -3.83 1.31
C ALA A 154 -4.10 -3.87 -0.06
N HIS A 155 -4.85 -4.18 -1.12
CA HIS A 155 -4.35 -4.24 -2.49
C HIS A 155 -4.10 -2.83 -3.06
N GLU A 156 -4.88 -1.85 -2.61
CA GLU A 156 -4.82 -0.44 -3.00
C GLU A 156 -3.61 0.30 -2.39
N VAL A 157 -2.92 -0.26 -1.40
CA VAL A 157 -1.79 0.41 -0.73
C VAL A 157 -0.69 0.76 -1.71
N GLN A 158 -0.43 -0.11 -2.68
CA GLN A 158 0.60 0.11 -3.69
C GLN A 158 0.16 1.21 -4.66
N ASP A 159 -1.06 1.13 -5.18
CA ASP A 159 -1.60 2.14 -6.11
C ASP A 159 -1.69 3.53 -5.45
N VAL A 160 -2.01 3.60 -4.15
CA VAL A 160 -1.94 4.84 -3.36
C VAL A 160 -0.50 5.33 -3.19
N ALA A 161 0.46 4.44 -2.98
CA ALA A 161 1.87 4.83 -2.88
C ALA A 161 2.38 5.39 -4.22
N ASP A 162 2.06 4.71 -5.33
CA ASP A 162 2.44 5.13 -6.68
C ASP A 162 1.73 6.43 -7.11
N GLY A 163 0.55 6.70 -6.54
CA GLY A 163 -0.18 7.95 -6.67
C GLY A 163 0.31 9.09 -5.77
N ILE A 164 1.45 8.95 -5.08
CA ILE A 164 2.04 10.02 -4.27
C ILE A 164 3.21 10.65 -5.02
N ALA A 165 3.07 11.93 -5.35
CA ALA A 165 4.15 12.75 -5.90
C ALA A 165 4.62 13.75 -4.84
N LEU A 166 5.94 13.87 -4.66
CA LEU A 166 6.55 14.90 -3.83
C LEU A 166 7.05 16.05 -4.71
N ASN A 167 6.36 17.18 -4.61
CA ASN A 167 6.76 18.43 -5.27
C ASN A 167 7.66 19.21 -4.29
N GLY A 168 8.88 19.55 -4.70
CA GLY A 168 9.85 20.29 -3.89
C GLY A 168 10.80 21.09 -4.74
#